data_AF-A0A920R4T4-F1
#
_entry.id   AF-A0A920R4T4-F1
#
_cell.length_a   1.000
_cell.length_b   1.000
_cell.length_c   1.000
_cell.angle_alpha   90.00
_cell.angle_beta   90.00
_cell.angle_gamma   90.00
#
_symmetry.space_group_name_H-M   'P 1'
#
loop_
_entity.id
_entity.type
_entity.pdbx_description
1 polymer ?
#
loop_
_entity_poly.entity_id
_entity_poly.type
_entity_poly.pdbx_seq_one_letter_code
_entity_poly.pdbx_strand_id
1 'polypeptide(L)'
;MDVCSEGYGVSLCQPENQSNFHPLTISHGMNRPIGDSSRFRLDFDWTGTRDMTGFCTLPRLIKYMRGISDSGWAGIGARNHALVVEVRDLICQALDLESPCPVDMIGSLATICLPGLENIIGKGSKL
;
A
#
# COMPACT_ATOMS: atom_id res chain seq x y z
N MET A 1 4.83 -9.09 20.76
CA MET A 1 3.57 -9.32 20.02
C MET A 1 3.53 -8.27 18.93
N ASP A 2 4.12 -8.58 17.77
CA ASP A 2 4.10 -7.72 16.60
C ASP A 2 2.90 -8.14 15.74
N VAL A 3 1.80 -7.40 15.87
CA VAL A 3 0.62 -7.59 15.06
C VAL A 3 0.75 -6.68 13.84
N CYS A 4 1.13 -7.23 12.69
CA CYS A 4 0.84 -6.57 11.42
C CYS A 4 -0.66 -6.78 11.19
N SER A 5 -1.47 -5.73 11.35
CA SER A 5 -2.92 -5.87 11.33
C SER A 5 -3.42 -5.98 9.88
N GLU A 6 -3.70 -7.21 9.44
CA GLU A 6 -4.36 -7.47 8.17
C GLU A 6 -5.83 -6.96 8.18
N GLY A 7 -6.33 -6.51 7.03
CA GLY A 7 -7.73 -6.07 6.88
C GLY A 7 -8.01 -4.59 7.26
N TYR A 8 -6.97 -3.78 7.45
CA TYR A 8 -7.08 -2.35 7.74
C TYR A 8 -6.40 -1.52 6.65
N GLY A 9 -6.96 -0.34 6.37
CA GLY A 9 -6.43 0.61 5.40
C GLY A 9 -6.73 2.04 5.85
N VAL A 10 -5.95 2.99 5.35
CA VAL A 10 -6.15 4.42 5.59
C VAL A 10 -6.61 5.05 4.29
N SER A 11 -7.73 5.77 4.33
CA SER A 11 -8.21 6.59 3.21
C SER A 11 -7.89 8.05 3.48
N LEU A 12 -7.28 8.72 2.50
CA LEU A 12 -7.01 10.16 2.52
C LEU A 12 -7.88 10.82 1.45
N CYS A 13 -8.68 11.81 1.85
CA CYS A 13 -9.58 12.54 0.98
C CYS A 13 -9.32 14.04 1.11
N GLN A 14 -9.07 14.71 -0.03
CA GLN A 14 -8.91 16.16 -0.07
C GLN A 14 -10.20 16.85 0.42
N PRO A 15 -10.11 17.93 1.21
CA PRO A 15 -11.28 18.59 1.81
C PRO A 15 -12.41 18.90 0.82
N GLU A 16 -12.07 19.38 -0.37
CA GLU A 16 -13.00 19.71 -1.45
C GLU A 16 -13.81 18.52 -1.99
N ASN A 17 -13.33 17.30 -1.79
CA ASN A 17 -13.97 16.06 -2.25
C ASN A 17 -14.76 15.34 -1.16
N GLN A 18 -14.62 15.76 0.11
CA GLN A 18 -15.19 15.04 1.26
C GLN A 18 -16.72 14.98 1.24
N SER A 19 -17.40 15.97 0.65
CA SER A 19 -18.87 15.99 0.59
C SER A 19 -19.46 14.92 -0.33
N ASN A 20 -18.67 14.41 -1.28
CA ASN A 20 -19.10 13.42 -2.27
C ASN A 20 -18.46 12.04 -2.05
N PHE A 21 -17.72 11.88 -0.94
CA PHE A 21 -16.99 10.65 -0.64
C PHE A 21 -17.64 9.94 0.55
N HIS A 22 -18.32 8.83 0.28
CA HIS A 22 -19.05 8.05 1.27
C HIS A 22 -18.51 6.62 1.39
N PRO A 23 -18.67 5.96 2.55
CA PRO A 23 -18.32 4.55 2.69
C PRO A 23 -19.24 3.69 1.80
N LEU A 24 -18.71 2.55 1.35
CA LEU A 24 -19.50 1.56 0.60
C LEU A 24 -20.62 0.91 1.43
N THR A 25 -20.56 1.06 2.76
CA THR A 25 -21.56 0.54 3.68
C THR A 25 -22.14 1.69 4.51
N ILE A 26 -23.44 1.90 4.40
CA ILE A 26 -24.19 2.89 5.18
C ILE A 26 -24.38 2.35 6.61
N SER A 27 -24.11 3.18 7.61
CA SER A 27 -24.29 2.83 9.02
C SER A 27 -24.84 4.02 9.82
N HIS A 28 -24.77 3.98 11.15
CA HIS A 28 -25.33 4.98 12.05
C HIS A 28 -24.76 6.40 11.84
N GLY A 29 -23.54 6.50 11.30
CA GLY A 29 -22.90 7.78 10.96
C GLY A 29 -23.76 8.66 10.07
N MET A 30 -24.42 8.08 9.06
CA MET A 30 -25.16 8.78 8.00
C MET A 30 -26.19 9.79 8.53
N ASN A 31 -26.92 9.42 9.59
CA ASN A 31 -28.00 10.23 10.14
C ASN A 31 -27.63 10.92 11.46
N ARG A 32 -26.40 10.74 11.95
CA ARG A 32 -25.97 11.34 13.21
C ARG A 32 -25.83 12.88 13.05
N PRO A 33 -26.26 13.69 14.05
CA PRO A 33 -25.99 15.12 14.06
C PRO A 33 -24.48 15.40 14.00
N ILE A 34 -24.09 16.41 13.22
CA ILE A 34 -22.69 16.67 12.87
C ILE A 34 -21.86 17.11 14.10
N GLY A 35 -22.43 17.94 14.98
CA GLY A 35 -21.72 18.46 16.16
C GLY A 35 -20.41 19.14 15.78
N ASP A 36 -19.34 18.85 16.54
CA ASP A 36 -17.98 19.35 16.29
C ASP A 36 -17.18 18.53 15.26
N SER A 37 -17.80 17.52 14.63
CA SER A 37 -17.17 16.66 13.61
C SER A 37 -17.53 17.13 12.19
N SER A 38 -17.13 16.37 11.17
CA SER A 38 -17.62 16.54 9.80
C SER A 38 -18.49 15.35 9.40
N ARG A 39 -19.42 15.55 8.45
CA ARG A 39 -20.21 14.46 7.85
C ARG A 39 -19.30 13.32 7.37
N PHE A 40 -18.22 13.66 6.67
CA PHE A 40 -17.21 12.71 6.21
C PHE A 40 -16.66 11.85 7.35
N ARG A 41 -16.21 12.45 8.46
CA ARG A 41 -15.69 11.67 9.60
C ARG A 41 -16.76 10.76 10.20
N LEU A 42 -17.97 11.28 10.42
CA LEU A 42 -19.06 10.51 11.01
C LEU A 42 -19.45 9.30 10.17
N ASP A 43 -19.47 9.44 8.84
CA ASP A 43 -19.81 8.34 7.93
C ASP A 43 -18.78 7.20 8.01
N PHE A 44 -17.50 7.52 8.21
CA PHE A 44 -16.40 6.54 8.28
C PHE A 44 -16.04 6.10 9.72
N ASP A 45 -16.56 6.76 10.76
CA ASP A 45 -16.24 6.44 12.16
C ASP A 45 -16.63 4.99 12.51
N TRP A 46 -17.75 4.49 11.98
CA TRP A 46 -18.21 3.12 12.22
C TRP A 46 -19.07 2.60 11.07
N THR A 47 -18.51 1.71 10.24
CA THR A 47 -19.22 1.12 9.09
C THR A 47 -19.76 -0.29 9.37
N GLY A 48 -19.90 -0.65 10.65
CA GLY A 48 -20.32 -1.98 11.10
C GLY A 48 -19.35 -2.59 12.13
N THR A 49 -19.83 -3.58 12.86
CA THR A 49 -19.04 -4.25 13.91
C THR A 49 -17.84 -4.98 13.32
N ARG A 50 -16.65 -4.67 13.80
CA ARG A 50 -15.38 -5.28 13.40
C ARG A 50 -14.40 -5.29 14.57
N ASP A 51 -13.35 -6.10 14.45
CA ASP A 51 -12.18 -5.95 15.31
C ASP A 51 -11.54 -4.57 15.04
N MET A 52 -11.23 -3.85 16.11
CA MET A 52 -10.63 -2.51 16.09
C MET A 52 -9.16 -2.53 16.53
N THR A 53 -8.64 -3.69 16.93
CA THR A 53 -7.28 -3.83 17.46
C THR A 53 -6.24 -3.26 16.51
N GLY A 54 -6.40 -3.50 15.19
CA GLY A 54 -5.50 -2.95 14.18
C GLY A 54 -5.52 -1.42 14.09
N PHE A 55 -6.68 -0.77 14.23
CA PHE A 55 -6.73 0.69 14.25
C PHE A 55 -6.04 1.27 15.49
N CYS A 56 -6.17 0.60 16.63
CA CYS A 56 -5.55 1.03 17.89
C CYS A 56 -4.01 0.97 17.86
N THR A 57 -3.41 0.13 17.03
CA THR A 57 -1.94 0.05 16.91
C THR A 57 -1.34 1.12 16.00
N LEU A 58 -2.13 1.75 15.13
CA LEU A 58 -1.64 2.69 14.09
C LEU A 58 -0.74 3.80 14.63
N PRO A 59 -1.07 4.54 15.71
CA PRO A 59 -0.21 5.62 16.19
C PRO A 59 1.16 5.12 16.64
N ARG A 60 1.19 3.95 17.30
CA ARG A 60 2.44 3.33 17.75
C ARG A 60 3.25 2.81 16.56
N LEU A 61 2.60 2.14 15.61
CA LEU A 61 3.23 1.60 14.41
C LEU A 61 3.87 2.72 13.58
N ILE A 62 3.14 3.80 13.31
CA ILE A 62 3.65 4.94 12.54
C ILE A 62 4.88 5.57 13.21
N LYS A 63 4.84 5.73 14.53
CA LYS A 63 5.99 6.24 15.30
C LYS A 63 7.18 5.29 15.25
N TYR A 64 6.92 3.99 15.41
CA TYR A 64 7.96 2.96 15.38
C TYR A 64 8.64 2.91 14.01
N MET A 65 7.87 2.80 12.93
CA MET A 65 8.39 2.74 11.57
C MET A 65 9.21 3.97 11.21
N ARG A 66 8.78 5.18 11.62
CA ARG A 66 9.58 6.41 11.45
C ARG A 66 10.96 6.32 12.09
N GLY A 67 11.15 5.52 13.14
CA GLY A 67 12.41 5.36 13.86
C GLY A 67 13.31 4.20 13.39
N ILE A 68 12.90 3.39 12.42
CA ILE A 68 13.69 2.25 11.93
C ILE A 68 14.94 2.71 11.14
N SER A 69 14.88 3.89 10.54
CA SER A 69 15.97 4.49 9.78
C SER A 69 16.21 5.91 10.26
N ASP A 70 17.46 6.35 10.26
CA ASP A 70 17.84 7.73 10.62
C ASP A 70 17.19 8.78 9.70
N SER A 71 16.87 8.41 8.45
CA SER A 71 16.11 9.24 7.50
C SER A 71 14.62 8.89 7.44
N GLY A 72 14.13 8.11 8.41
CA GLY A 72 12.74 7.70 8.56
C GLY A 72 12.18 6.95 7.35
N TRP A 73 10.95 7.28 6.95
CA TRP A 73 10.25 6.60 5.86
C TRP A 73 10.99 6.67 4.52
N ALA A 74 11.65 7.80 4.23
CA ALA A 74 12.44 7.95 3.01
C ALA A 74 13.63 6.99 3.00
N GLY A 75 14.28 6.78 4.14
CA GLY A 75 15.37 5.82 4.30
C GLY A 75 14.93 4.37 4.10
N ILE A 76 13.78 4.00 4.64
CA ILE A 76 13.19 2.67 4.43
C ILE A 76 12.92 2.44 2.94
N GLY A 77 12.29 3.42 2.27
CA GLY A 77 12.01 3.36 0.84
C GLY A 77 13.27 3.22 0.00
N ALA A 78 14.28 4.07 0.26
CA ALA A 78 15.55 4.05 -0.46
C ALA A 78 16.30 2.71 -0.28
N ARG A 79 16.35 2.18 0.95
CA ARG A 79 16.97 0.87 1.22
C ARG A 79 16.26 -0.25 0.48
N ASN A 80 14.92 -0.29 0.53
CA ASN A 80 14.15 -1.35 -0.12
C ASN A 80 14.28 -1.27 -1.65
N HIS A 81 14.26 -0.06 -2.21
CA HIS A 81 14.49 0.16 -3.63
C HIS A 81 15.87 -0.33 -4.06
N ALA A 82 16.93 0.07 -3.36
CA ALA A 82 18.30 -0.36 -3.66
C ALA A 82 18.44 -1.89 -3.65
N LEU A 83 17.89 -2.56 -2.62
CA LEU A 83 17.92 -4.03 -2.52
C LEU A 83 17.18 -4.70 -3.69
N VAL A 84 16.02 -4.18 -4.08
CA VAL A 84 15.23 -4.81 -5.13
C VAL A 84 15.84 -4.61 -6.52
N VAL A 85 16.48 -3.46 -6.76
CA VAL A 85 17.23 -3.17 -7.99
C VAL A 85 18.47 -4.07 -8.08
N GLU A 86 19.24 -4.17 -7.00
CA GLU A 86 20.40 -5.06 -6.92
C GLU A 86 20.02 -6.51 -7.24
N VAL A 87 18.99 -7.04 -6.58
CA VAL A 87 18.54 -8.42 -6.78
C VAL A 87 18.00 -8.63 -8.20
N ARG A 88 17.24 -7.67 -8.76
CA ARG A 88 16.77 -7.72 -10.14
C ARG A 88 17.95 -7.85 -11.11
N ASP A 89 18.96 -6.99 -10.96
CA ASP A 89 20.10 -6.93 -11.87
C ASP A 89 20.95 -8.19 -11.79
N LEU A 90 21.16 -8.72 -10.58
CA LEU A 90 21.83 -9.99 -10.36
C LEU A 90 21.12 -11.16 -11.06
N ILE A 91 19.78 -11.24 -10.96
CA ILE A 91 19.00 -12.29 -11.61
C ILE A 91 19.01 -12.12 -13.14
N CYS A 92 18.80 -10.89 -13.63
CA CYS A 92 18.86 -10.59 -15.06
C CYS A 92 20.21 -10.96 -15.66
N GLN A 93 21.31 -10.60 -14.99
CA GLN A 93 22.66 -10.96 -15.42
C GLN A 93 22.89 -12.48 -15.40
N ALA A 94 22.44 -13.17 -14.36
CA ALA A 94 22.63 -14.62 -14.22
C ALA A 94 21.85 -15.43 -15.27
N LEU A 95 20.73 -14.89 -15.75
CA LEU A 95 19.85 -15.54 -16.72
C LEU A 95 19.97 -14.96 -18.15
N ASP A 96 20.88 -14.01 -18.36
CA ASP A 96 21.06 -13.27 -19.63
C ASP A 96 19.74 -12.64 -20.13
N LEU A 97 19.03 -11.95 -19.21
CA LEU A 97 17.74 -11.30 -19.46
C LEU A 97 17.88 -9.79 -19.50
N GLU A 98 17.12 -9.16 -20.38
CA GLU A 98 16.92 -7.71 -20.36
C GLU A 98 16.00 -7.30 -19.20
N SER A 99 16.26 -6.13 -18.61
CA SER A 99 15.41 -5.59 -17.56
C SER A 99 14.05 -5.16 -18.11
N PRO A 100 12.91 -5.61 -17.56
CA PRO A 100 11.59 -5.31 -18.12
C PRO A 100 11.17 -3.83 -18.04
N CYS A 101 11.76 -3.07 -17.10
CA CYS A 101 11.46 -1.66 -16.94
C CYS A 101 12.66 -0.88 -16.35
N PRO A 102 12.74 0.44 -16.60
CA PRO A 102 13.73 1.32 -15.98
C PRO A 102 13.66 1.30 -14.45
N VAL A 103 14.81 1.56 -13.81
CA VAL A 103 14.93 1.62 -12.33
C VAL A 103 13.96 2.63 -11.71
N ASP A 104 13.75 3.78 -12.35
CA ASP A 104 12.89 4.84 -11.82
C ASP A 104 11.39 4.44 -11.72
N MET A 105 11.00 3.33 -12.34
CA MET A 105 9.65 2.76 -12.24
C MET A 105 9.51 1.73 -11.11
N ILE A 106 10.59 1.45 -10.37
CA ILE A 106 10.63 0.41 -9.33
C ILE A 106 10.43 1.02 -7.94
N GLY A 107 9.48 0.46 -7.20
CA GLY A 107 9.31 0.75 -5.77
C GLY A 107 10.17 -0.18 -4.90
N SER A 108 9.51 -1.02 -4.11
CA SER A 108 10.16 -2.08 -3.30
C SER A 108 9.92 -3.49 -3.86
N LEU A 109 9.53 -3.58 -5.13
CA LEU A 109 9.26 -4.83 -5.84
C LEU A 109 9.68 -4.65 -7.30
N ALA A 110 10.29 -5.69 -7.87
CA ALA A 110 10.66 -5.75 -9.28
C ALA A 110 10.06 -7.00 -9.93
N THR A 111 9.79 -6.91 -11.22
CA THR A 111 9.32 -8.02 -12.06
C THR A 111 10.45 -8.47 -12.98
N ILE A 112 10.53 -9.78 -13.24
CA ILE A 112 11.51 -10.40 -14.15
C ILE A 112 10.75 -11.32 -15.10
N CYS A 113 11.08 -11.26 -16.39
CA CYS A 113 10.50 -12.12 -17.41
C CYS A 113 11.33 -13.40 -17.55
N LEU A 114 10.82 -14.53 -17.04
CA LEU A 114 11.52 -15.81 -17.16
C LEU A 114 11.34 -16.43 -18.55
N PRO A 115 12.40 -16.97 -19.17
CA PRO A 115 12.34 -17.58 -20.48
C PRO A 115 11.55 -18.90 -20.45
N GLY A 116 10.81 -19.20 -21.52
CA GLY A 116 10.11 -20.49 -21.68
C GLY A 116 8.67 -20.53 -21.13
N LEU A 117 8.18 -19.46 -20.52
CA LEU A 117 6.75 -19.34 -20.18
C LEU A 117 5.86 -19.14 -21.44
N GLU A 118 6.45 -18.71 -22.55
CA GLU A 118 5.81 -18.59 -23.85
C GLU A 118 5.39 -19.93 -24.49
N ASN A 119 5.86 -21.05 -23.94
CA ASN A 119 5.37 -22.39 -24.29
C ASN A 119 4.19 -22.86 -23.41
N ILE A 120 3.92 -22.19 -22.28
CA ILE A 120 2.81 -22.49 -21.35
C ILE A 120 1.63 -21.55 -21.61
N ILE A 121 1.91 -20.29 -21.91
CA ILE A 121 0.93 -19.28 -22.31
C ILE A 121 0.98 -19.25 -23.84
N GLY A 122 0.11 -20.04 -24.48
CA GLY A 122 0.14 -20.24 -25.93
C GLY A 122 0.34 -18.92 -26.70
N LYS A 123 1.30 -18.92 -27.65
CA LYS A 123 1.65 -17.82 -28.58
C LYS A 123 0.48 -16.84 -28.79
N GLY A 124 0.48 -15.73 -28.06
CA GLY A 124 -0.63 -14.79 -28.16
C GLY A 124 -0.69 -13.71 -27.10
N SER A 125 0.37 -12.94 -26.91
CA SER A 125 0.27 -11.50 -26.59
C SER A 125 1.67 -10.92 -26.54
N LYS A 126 2.03 -10.14 -27.57
CA LYS A 126 3.04 -9.11 -27.41
C LYS A 126 2.44 -8.06 -26.46
N LEU A 127 3.16 -7.75 -25.39
CA LEU A 127 3.04 -6.45 -24.74
C LEU A 127 3.52 -5.36 -25.69
#